data_AF-A0A929C5U1-F1
#
_entry.id   AF-A0A929C5U1-F1
#
_cell.length_a   1.000
_cell.length_b   1.000
_cell.length_c   1.000
_cell.angle_alpha   90.00
_cell.angle_beta   90.00
_cell.angle_gamma   90.00
#
_symmetry.space_group_name_H-M   'P 1'
#
loop_
_entity.id
_entity.type
_entity.pdbx_description
1 polymer ?
#
loop_
_entity_poly.entity_id
_entity_poly.type
_entity_poly.pdbx_seq_one_letter_code
_entity_poly.pdbx_strand_id
1 'polypeptide(L)'
;NLIVATQNNSAPICMSIEKAAKSLIKKGEVSDGILNMIEMAFRAYDPCHACATHSLPGRMPLEVNIYDSNRDLVRKLRRGE
;
A
#
# COMPACT_ATOMS: atom_id res chain seq x y z
N ASN A 1 12.65 1.66 -10.27
CA ASN A 1 11.43 2.35 -9.81
C ASN A 1 10.35 1.30 -9.64
N LEU A 2 9.60 1.29 -8.53
CA LEU A 2 8.58 0.27 -8.24
C LEU A 2 7.22 0.96 -8.05
N ILE A 3 6.30 0.75 -8.98
CA ILE A 3 4.93 1.27 -8.91
C ILE A 3 4.02 0.10 -8.54
N VAL A 4 3.32 0.23 -7.42
CA VAL A 4 2.49 -0.83 -6.83
C VAL A 4 1.02 -0.43 -6.89
N ALA A 5 0.11 -1.40 -7.00
CA ALA A 5 -1.32 -1.19 -7.27
C ALA A 5 -1.95 -0.06 -6.44
N THR A 6 -1.75 -0.05 -5.12
CA THR A 6 -2.33 0.98 -4.24
C THR A 6 -1.78 2.39 -4.52
N GLN A 7 -0.56 2.55 -5.05
CA GLN A 7 -0.06 3.88 -5.46
C GLN A 7 -0.92 4.48 -6.58
N ASN A 8 -1.36 3.66 -7.54
CA ASN A 8 -2.25 4.14 -8.62
C ASN A 8 -3.60 4.61 -8.10
N ASN A 9 -4.05 4.07 -6.96
CA ASN A 9 -5.33 4.40 -6.34
C ASN A 9 -5.25 5.51 -5.28
N SER A 10 -4.06 6.07 -5.03
CA SER A 10 -3.85 7.07 -3.96
C SER A 10 -4.81 8.27 -4.06
N ALA A 11 -4.91 8.88 -5.25
CA ALA A 11 -5.83 10.01 -5.46
C ALA A 11 -7.31 9.60 -5.38
N PRO A 12 -7.78 8.53 -6.07
CA PRO A 12 -9.16 8.04 -5.92
C PRO A 12 -9.58 7.73 -4.48
N ILE A 13 -8.69 7.14 -3.67
CA ILE A 13 -8.95 6.86 -2.25
C ILE A 13 -9.22 8.17 -1.50
N CYS A 14 -8.35 9.17 -1.63
CA CYS A 14 -8.51 10.47 -0.97
C CYS A 14 -9.82 11.16 -1.39
N MET A 15 -10.14 11.17 -2.69
CA MET A 15 -11.38 11.76 -3.19
C MET A 15 -12.63 11.06 -2.66
N SER A 16 -12.60 9.73 -2.57
CA SER A 16 -13.72 8.94 -2.03
C SER A 16 -13.93 9.18 -0.53
N ILE A 17 -12.85 9.27 0.25
CA ILE A 17 -12.91 9.63 1.67
C ILE A 17 -13.48 11.05 1.85
N GLU A 18 -12.98 12.02 1.08
CA GLU A 18 -13.47 13.40 1.12
C GLU A 18 -14.98 13.47 0.80
N LYS A 19 -15.41 12.75 -0.23
CA LYS A 19 -16.82 12.68 -0.62
C LYS A 19 -17.69 12.05 0.49
N ALA A 20 -17.23 10.96 1.10
CA ALA A 20 -17.93 10.32 2.21
C ALA A 20 -18.03 11.26 3.42
N ALA A 21 -16.94 11.93 3.79
CA ALA A 21 -16.91 12.88 4.89
C ALA A 21 -17.86 14.06 4.66
N LYS A 22 -17.85 14.68 3.47
CA LYS A 22 -18.78 15.76 3.10
C LYS A 22 -20.24 15.32 3.14
N SER A 23 -20.51 14.05 2.81
CA SER A 23 -21.87 13.49 2.81
C SER A 23 -22.39 13.19 4.21
N LEU A 24 -21.53 12.70 5.10
CA LEU A 24 -21.94 12.16 6.41
C LEU A 24 -21.79 13.15 7.56
N ILE A 25 -20.76 14.00 7.55
CA ILE A 25 -20.52 14.97 8.62
C ILE A 25 -21.38 16.20 8.36
N LYS A 26 -22.32 16.48 9.26
CA LYS A 26 -23.22 17.64 9.20
C LYS A 26 -23.16 18.39 10.52
N LYS A 27 -23.18 19.72 10.45
CA LYS A 27 -23.18 20.61 11.63
C LYS A 27 -22.01 20.38 12.61
N GLY A 28 -20.90 19.79 12.14
CA GLY A 28 -19.74 19.45 12.97
C GLY A 28 -19.93 18.21 13.85
N GLU A 29 -21.02 17.47 13.70
CA GLU A 29 -21.24 16.23 14.44
C GLU A 29 -20.38 15.09 13.86
N VAL A 30 -19.56 14.50 14.72
CA VAL A 30 -18.67 13.39 14.39
C VAL A 30 -18.82 12.32 15.47
N SER A 31 -19.25 11.13 15.07
CA SER A 31 -19.38 9.97 15.94
C SER A 31 -18.57 8.80 15.39
N ASP A 32 -18.26 7.82 16.23
CA ASP A 32 -17.56 6.60 15.81
C ASP A 32 -18.30 5.85 14.69
N GLY A 33 -19.64 5.87 14.72
CA GLY A 33 -20.45 5.31 13.64
C GLY A 33 -20.24 6.02 12.30
N ILE A 34 -20.16 7.36 12.31
CA ILE A 34 -19.86 8.16 11.11
C ILE A 34 -18.44 7.88 10.62
N LEU A 35 -17.45 7.86 11.53
CA LEU A 35 -16.05 7.57 11.18
C LEU A 35 -15.92 6.17 10.56
N ASN A 36 -16.58 5.16 11.13
CA ASN A 36 -16.58 3.81 10.57
C ASN A 36 -17.21 3.76 9.16
N MET A 37 -18.28 4.53 8.91
CA MET A 37 -18.86 4.63 7.55
C MET A 37 -17.91 5.33 6.57
N ILE A 38 -17.15 6.34 7.01
CA ILE A 38 -16.13 6.99 6.17
C ILE A 38 -14.99 6.01 5.87
N GLU A 39 -14.56 5.21 6.85
CA GLU A 39 -13.54 4.17 6.65
C GLU A 39 -13.97 3.10 5.64
N MET A 40 -15.26 2.83 5.47
CA MET A 40 -15.73 1.93 4.40
C MET A 40 -15.30 2.40 3.01
N ALA A 41 -15.27 3.71 2.76
CA ALA A 41 -14.80 4.27 1.50
C ALA A 41 -13.31 3.98 1.27
N PHE A 42 -12.51 3.87 2.33
CA PHE A 42 -11.11 3.46 2.27
C PHE A 42 -10.97 1.94 2.07
N ARG A 43 -11.69 1.13 2.86
CA ARG A 43 -11.61 -0.34 2.81
C ARG A 43 -12.08 -0.94 1.48
N ALA A 44 -12.99 -0.26 0.78
CA ALA A 44 -13.47 -0.68 -0.54
C ALA A 44 -12.36 -0.81 -1.61
N TYR A 45 -11.20 -0.18 -1.41
CA TYR A 45 -10.06 -0.26 -2.33
C TYR A 45 -9.05 -1.35 -1.99
N ASP A 46 -9.25 -2.10 -0.90
CA ASP A 46 -8.28 -3.07 -0.35
C ASP A 46 -6.82 -2.53 -0.33
N PRO A 47 -6.56 -1.38 0.34
CA PRO A 47 -5.29 -0.69 0.21
C PRO A 47 -4.16 -1.39 0.98
N CYS A 48 -3.08 -1.78 0.27
CA CYS A 48 -1.83 -2.20 0.91
C CYS A 48 -0.83 -1.04 0.98
N HIS A 49 -0.82 -0.27 2.08
CA HIS A 49 0.12 0.84 2.25
C HIS A 49 1.58 0.41 2.40
N ALA A 50 1.86 -0.71 3.09
CA ALA A 50 3.23 -1.24 3.20
C ALA A 50 3.83 -1.55 1.81
N CYS A 51 3.00 -2.11 0.91
CA CYS A 51 3.37 -2.37 -0.47
C CYS A 51 3.52 -1.05 -1.25
N ALA A 52 2.59 -0.11 -1.05
CA ALA A 52 2.55 1.15 -1.78
C ALA A 52 3.77 2.05 -1.48
N THR A 53 4.17 2.13 -0.22
CA THR A 53 5.27 3.01 0.22
C THR A 53 6.62 2.31 0.22
N HIS A 54 6.65 1.00 -0.05
CA HIS A 54 7.83 0.15 0.13
C HIS A 54 8.38 0.19 1.56
N SER A 55 7.58 0.66 2.53
CA SER A 55 7.93 0.68 3.93
C SER A 55 7.41 -0.58 4.59
N LEU A 56 8.18 -1.65 4.45
CA LEU A 56 8.13 -2.77 5.38
C LEU A 56 8.93 -2.38 6.63
N PRO A 57 8.51 -2.72 7.86
CA PRO A 57 9.37 -2.59 9.03
C PRO A 57 10.70 -3.33 8.79
N GLY A 58 11.82 -2.62 8.77
CA GLY A 58 13.16 -3.17 8.49
C GLY A 58 13.65 -2.96 7.06
N ARG A 59 14.52 -3.86 6.58
CA ARG A 59 14.99 -3.90 5.18
C ARG A 59 14.37 -5.11 4.50
N MET A 60 13.86 -4.98 3.27
CA MET A 60 13.40 -6.12 2.49
C MET A 60 14.62 -6.95 2.05
N PRO A 61 14.82 -8.18 2.58
CA PRO A 61 15.94 -9.02 2.18
C PRO A 61 15.76 -9.40 0.72
N LEU A 62 16.77 -9.12 -0.10
CA LEU A 62 16.78 -9.52 -1.52
C LEU A 62 17.96 -10.46 -1.74
N GLU A 63 17.68 -11.70 -2.14
CA GLU A 63 18.68 -12.66 -2.63
C GLU A 63 18.55 -12.80 -4.14
N VAL A 64 19.67 -12.62 -4.86
CA VAL A 64 19.75 -12.80 -6.31
C VAL A 64 20.72 -13.95 -6.59
N ASN A 65 20.22 -14.99 -7.25
CA ASN A 65 21.01 -16.13 -7.71
C ASN A 65 21.26 -16.00 -9.22
N ILE A 66 22.53 -15.98 -9.61
CA ILE A 66 22.99 -15.87 -11.00
C ILE A 66 23.44 -17.26 -11.46
N TYR A 67 22.83 -17.78 -12.52
CA TYR A 67 23.12 -19.08 -13.11
C TYR A 67 23.73 -18.93 -14.50
N ASP A 68 24.60 -19.86 -14.91
CA ASP A 68 25.11 -19.92 -16.29
C ASP A 68 24.16 -20.66 -17.25
N SER A 69 24.58 -20.86 -18.50
CA SER A 69 23.81 -21.59 -19.52
C SER A 69 23.54 -23.05 -19.18
N ASN A 70 24.36 -23.65 -18.31
CA ASN A 70 24.20 -25.02 -17.83
C ASN A 70 23.32 -25.11 -16.58
N ARG A 71 22.82 -23.97 -16.08
CA ARG A 71 22.10 -23.81 -14.81
C ARG A 71 22.97 -24.02 -13.58
N ASP A 72 24.28 -23.89 -13.70
CA ASP A 72 25.18 -23.92 -12.55
C ASP A 72 25.16 -22.56 -11.85
N LEU A 73 25.11 -22.56 -10.51
CA LEU A 73 25.08 -21.33 -9.72
C LEU A 73 26.46 -20.66 -9.75
N VAL A 74 26.54 -19.52 -10.44
CA VAL A 74 27.78 -18.74 -10.58
C VAL A 74 27.96 -17.77 -9.42
N ARG A 75 26.87 -17.15 -8.96
CA ARG A 75 26.95 -16.11 -7.93
C ARG A 75 25.66 -15.96 -7.13
N LYS A 76 25.82 -15.65 -5.85
CA LYS A 76 24.75 -15.24 -4.95
C LYS A 76 25.02 -13.82 -4.45
N LEU A 77 24.05 -12.92 -4.62
CA LEU A 77 24.10 -11.56 -4.09
C LEU A 77 23.01 -11.41 -3.02
N ARG A 78 23.33 -10.78 -1.90
CA ARG A 78 22.38 -10.51 -0.81
C ARG A 78 22.37 -9.02 -0.47
N ARG A 79 21.17 -8.48 -0.23
CA ARG A 79 20.97 -7.12 0.27
C ARG A 79 20.16 -7.18 1.56
N GLY A 80 20.70 -6.61 2.64
CA GLY A 80 20.03 -6.56 3.95
C GLY A 80 20.76 -7.25 5.11
N GLU A 81 22.03 -7.60 4.95
CA GLU A 81 22.96 -7.79 6.08
C GLU A 81 23.45 -6.43 6.61
#